data_AF-A0A9W9PXZ9-F1
#
_entry.id   AF-A0A9W9PXZ9-F1
#
_cell.length_a   1.000
_cell.length_b   1.000
_cell.length_c   1.000
_cell.angle_alpha   90.00
_cell.angle_beta   90.00
_cell.angle_gamma   90.00
#
_symmetry.space_group_name_H-M   'P 1'
#
loop_
_entity.id
_entity.type
_entity.pdbx_description
1 polymer ?
#
loop_
_entity_poly.entity_id
_entity_poly.type
_entity_poly.pdbx_seq_one_letter_code
_entity_poly.pdbx_strand_id
1 'polypeptide(L)' 'MGFIPSYIITIQCDNKRAISLLQGDDILRQEVRAGRIAIRWTPTASIVADRLTKVLSRQKYDNFVRLLNIVDISHLID' A
#
# COMPACT_ATOMS: atom_id res chain seq x y z
N MET A 1 12.82 2.40 31.14
CA MET A 1 12.83 1.16 30.33
C MET A 1 12.29 1.52 28.95
N GLY A 2 13.12 1.53 27.91
CA GLY A 2 12.71 1.89 26.54
C GLY A 2 12.41 0.64 25.72
N PHE A 3 11.38 0.69 24.88
CA PHE A 3 11.11 -0.33 23.87
C PHE A 3 12.24 -0.33 22.83
N ILE A 4 12.95 -1.45 22.70
CA ILE A 4 13.96 -1.68 21.66
C ILE A 4 13.35 -2.69 20.68
N PRO A 5 12.76 -2.27 19.56
CA PRO A 5 12.22 -3.20 18.58
C PRO A 5 13.35 -4.03 17.97
N SER A 6 13.16 -5.36 17.90
CA SER A 6 14.09 -6.29 17.23
C SER A 6 14.00 -6.23 15.69
N TYR A 7 13.05 -5.46 15.15
CA TYR A 7 12.83 -5.26 13.72
C TYR A 7 12.43 -3.81 13.43
N ILE A 8 13.10 -3.20 12.44
CA ILE A 8 12.76 -1.86 11.94
C ILE A 8 11.58 -1.99 10.97
N ILE A 9 10.50 -1.26 11.23
CA ILE A 9 9.35 -1.24 10.34
C ILE A 9 9.71 -0.42 9.10
N THR A 10 9.55 -0.98 7.90
CA THR A 10 9.81 -0.26 6.64
C THR A 10 8.50 0.09 5.96
N ILE A 11 8.27 1.38 5.71
CA ILE A 11 7.13 1.90 4.94
C ILE A 11 7.58 2.16 3.50
N GLN A 12 6.90 1.53 2.53
CA GLN A 12 7.08 1.81 1.11
C GLN A 12 6.22 3.00 0.69
N CYS A 13 6.80 3.96 -0.03
CA CYS A 13 6.10 5.16 -0.49
C CYS A 13 6.52 5.52 -1.92
N ASP A 14 5.58 5.80 -2.81
CA ASP A 14 5.85 6.24 -4.19
C ASP A 14 5.88 7.75 -4.33
N ASN A 15 5.27 8.47 -3.39
CA ASN A 15 5.18 9.92 -3.38
C ASN A 15 6.47 10.56 -2.86
N LYS A 16 7.40 10.85 -3.79
CA LYS A 16 8.66 11.54 -3.50
C LYS A 16 8.49 12.86 -2.74
N ARG A 17 7.39 13.59 -2.99
CA ARG A 17 7.10 14.86 -2.30
C ARG A 17 6.75 14.61 -0.84
N ALA A 18 5.92 13.61 -0.54
CA ALA A 18 5.61 13.23 0.83
C ALA A 18 6.87 12.79 1.61
N ILE A 19 7.77 12.04 0.98
CA ILE A 19 9.05 11.65 1.58
C ILE A 19 9.89 12.89 1.92
N SER A 20 10.00 13.84 0.98
CA SER A 20 10.75 15.10 1.23
C SER A 20 10.10 15.97 2.32
N LEU A 21 8.79 15.83 2.52
CA LEU A 21 8.05 16.56 3.54
C LEU A 21 8.18 15.93 4.92
N LEU A 22 8.95 14.87 5.13
CA LEU A 22 9.18 14.30 6.47
C LEU A 22 10.10 15.18 7.37
N GLN A 23 10.12 16.51 7.17
CA GLN A 23 11.03 17.45 7.85
C GLN A 23 10.48 18.25 9.06
N GLY A 24 9.17 18.42 9.25
CA GLY A 24 8.60 19.14 10.41
C GLY A 24 8.30 18.27 11.66
N ASP A 25 7.26 18.61 12.43
CA ASP A 25 6.93 17.97 13.71
C ASP A 25 5.62 17.14 13.67
N ASP A 26 5.71 15.89 13.21
CA ASP A 26 4.59 14.94 13.27
C ASP A 26 5.09 13.57 13.80
N ILE A 27 4.21 12.75 14.36
CA ILE A 27 4.50 11.45 15.00
C ILE A 27 5.31 10.56 14.07
N LEU A 28 4.92 10.45 12.80
CA LEU A 28 5.65 9.66 11.80
C LEU A 28 7.11 10.11 11.64
N ARG A 29 7.39 11.40 11.80
CA ARG A 29 8.76 11.92 11.69
C ARG A 29 9.57 11.63 12.94
N GLN A 30 8.97 11.70 14.13
CA GLN A 30 9.66 11.32 15.37
C GLN A 30 10.10 9.86 15.32
N GLU A 31 9.24 8.98 14.81
CA GLU A 31 9.53 7.55 14.65
C GLU A 31 10.63 7.30 13.60
N VAL A 32 10.62 8.03 12.49
CA VAL A 32 11.69 7.97 11.49
C VAL A 32 13.02 8.50 12.03
N ARG A 33 13.02 9.64 12.73
CA ARG A 33 14.23 10.22 13.36
C ARG A 33 14.79 9.33 14.45
N ALA A 34 13.93 8.65 15.21
CA ALA A 34 14.32 7.70 16.22
C ALA A 34 14.79 6.34 15.66
N GLY A 35 14.81 6.18 14.32
CA GLY A 35 15.26 4.96 13.65
C GLY A 35 14.31 3.77 13.81
N ARG A 36 13.11 3.97 14.35
CA ARG A 36 12.11 2.93 14.57
C ARG A 36 11.35 2.59 13.29
N ILE A 37 11.26 3.56 12.38
CA ILE A 37 10.63 3.40 11.06
C ILE A 37 11.60 3.84 9.96
N ALA A 38 11.74 3.02 8.92
CA ALA A 38 12.45 3.35 7.69
C ALA A 38 11.46 3.67 6.57
N ILE A 39 11.77 4.68 5.75
CA ILE A 39 10.99 5.01 4.55
C ILE A 39 11.76 4.53 3.33
N ARG A 40 11.13 3.74 2.46
CA ARG A 40 11.71 3.29 1.20
C ARG A 40 10.89 3.83 0.03
N TRP A 41 11.53 4.62 -0.83
CA TRP A 41 10.88 4.98 -2.08
C TRP A 41 10.70 3.73 -2.95
N THR A 42 9.48 3.52 -3.46
CA THR A 42 9.14 2.39 -4.33
C THR A 42 8.26 2.89 -5.48
N PRO A 43 8.51 2.49 -6.75
CA PRO A 43 7.63 2.86 -7.86
C PRO A 43 6.18 2.40 -7.61
N THR A 44 5.18 3.22 -7.96
CA THR A 44 3.74 2.94 -7.75
C THR A 44 3.31 1.55 -8.21
N ALA A 45 3.75 1.12 -9.40
CA ALA A 45 3.41 -0.18 -9.96
C ALA A 45 3.96 -1.38 -9.15
N SER A 46 4.92 -1.13 -8.27
CA SER A 46 5.60 -2.10 -7.40
C SER A 46 5.11 -2.02 -5.95
N ILE A 47 4.22 -1.08 -5.62
CA ILE A 47 3.58 -1.01 -4.30
C ILE A 47 2.37 -1.95 -4.29
N VAL A 48 2.38 -2.93 -3.39
CA VAL A 48 1.27 -3.89 -3.21
C VAL A 48 -0.04 -3.14 -2.92
N ALA A 49 0.03 -2.11 -2.08
CA ALA A 49 -1.11 -1.27 -1.74
C ALA A 49 -1.74 -0.58 -2.96
N ASP A 50 -0.97 -0.26 -4.00
CA ASP A 50 -1.52 0.38 -5.22
C ASP A 50 -2.58 -0.49 -5.90
N ARG A 51 -2.33 -1.80 -5.94
CA ARG A 51 -3.26 -2.77 -6.53
C ARG A 51 -4.45 -3.08 -5.64
N LEU A 52 -4.29 -2.93 -4.32
CA LEU A 52 -5.33 -3.20 -3.33
C LEU A 52 -6.29 -2.03 -3.13
N THR A 53 -5.86 -0.80 -3.41
CA THR A 53 -6.62 0.42 -3.13
C THR A 53 -7.24 1.07 -4.36
N LYS A 54 -6.85 0.65 -5.58
CA LYS A 54 -7.43 1.16 -6.82
C LYS A 54 -8.58 0.30 -7.30
N VAL A 55 -9.66 0.96 -7.72
CA VAL A 55 -10.70 0.35 -8.55
C VAL A 55 -10.02 -0.23 -9.79
N LEU A 56 -10.22 -1.53 -10.02
CA LEU A 56 -9.67 -2.20 -11.20
C LEU A 56 -10.27 -1.55 -12.45
N SER A 57 -9.42 -1.26 -13.45
CA SER A 57 -9.94 -0.90 -14.76
C SER A 57 -10.79 -2.05 -15.31
N ARG A 58 -11.79 -1.76 -16.16
CA ARG A 58 -12.71 -2.77 -16.69
C ARG A 58 -12.00 -4.01 -17.23
N GLN A 59 -10.93 -3.81 -18.00
CA GLN A 59 -10.12 -4.91 -18.54
C GLN A 59 -9.42 -5.78 -17.47
N LYS A 60 -8.93 -5.17 -16.38
CA LYS A 60 -8.32 -5.91 -15.27
C LYS A 60 -9.37 -6.62 -14.42
N TYR A 61 -10.53 -5.98 -14.25
CA TYR A 61 -11.68 -6.57 -13.57
C TYR A 61 -12.20 -7.79 -14.33
N ASP A 62 -12.41 -7.70 -15.64
CA ASP A 62 -12.89 -8.81 -16.46
C ASP A 62 -11.92 -9.99 -16.43
N ASN A 63 -10.60 -9.72 -16.44
CA ASN A 63 -9.59 -10.77 -16.33
C ASN A 63 -9.58 -11.41 -14.92
N PHE A 64 -9.81 -10.62 -13.88
CA PHE A 64 -9.93 -11.09 -12.50
C PHE A 64 -11.16 -11.99 -12.29
N VAL A 65 -12.32 -11.57 -12.80
CA VAL A 65 -13.57 -12.36 -12.80
C VAL A 65 -13.37 -13.70 -13.51
N ARG A 66 -12.67 -13.71 -14.66
CA ARG A 66 -12.31 -14.93 -15.39
C ARG A 66 -11.40 -15.86 -14.59
N LEU A 67 -10.34 -15.32 -13.97
CA LEU A 67 -9.40 -16.12 -13.18
C LEU A 67 -10.05 -16.77 -11.95
N LEU A 68 -11.02 -16.08 -11.34
CA LEU A 68 -11.78 -16.60 -10.20
C LEU A 68 -12.99 -17.45 -10.61
N ASN A 69 -13.20 -17.64 -11.92
CA ASN A 69 -14.36 -18.34 -12.48
C ASN A 69 -15.70 -17.84 -11.91
N ILE A 70 -15.80 -16.53 -11.68
CA ILE A 70 -17.03 -15.90 -11.24
C ILE A 70 -17.96 -15.82 -12.46
N VAL A 71 -19.12 -16.47 -12.37
CA VAL A 71 -20.13 -16.53 -13.41
C VAL A 71 -21.39 -15.79 -12.97
N ASP A 72 -22.02 -15.09 -13.90
CA ASP A 72 -23.30 -14.42 -13.65
C ASP A 72 -24.42 -15.46 -13.62
N ILE A 73 -25.08 -15.59 -12.46
CA ILE A 73 -26.19 -16.52 -12.23
C ILE A 73 -27.55 -15.83 -12.19
N SER A 74 -27.64 -14.56 -12.59
CA SER A 74 -28.90 -13.80 -12.55
C SER A 74 -30.03 -14.51 -13.30
N HIS A 75 -29.68 -15.26 -14.36
CA HIS A 75 -30.59 -16.10 -15.15
C HIS A 75 -31.18 -17.32 -14.40
N LEU A 76 -30.75 -17.59 -13.16
CA LEU A 76 -31.24 -18.69 -12.32
C LEU A 76 -32.18 -18.22 -11.19
N ILE A 77 -32.45 -16.91 -11.09
CA ILE A 77 -33.22 -16.29 -10.00
C ILE A 77 -34.56 -15.74 -10.52
N ASP A 78 -35.07 -16.24 -11.65
CA ASP A 78 -36.43 -15.96 -12.14
C ASP A 78 -37.48 -16.92 -11.55
#